data_AF-A0AAF0T796-F1
#
_entry.id   AF-A0AAF0T796-F1
#
_cell.length_a   1.000
_cell.length_b   1.000
_cell.length_c   1.000
_cell.angle_alpha   90.00
_cell.angle_beta   90.00
_cell.angle_gamma   90.00
#
_symmetry.space_group_name_H-M   'P 1'
#
loop_
_entity.id
_entity.type
_entity.pdbx_description
1 polymer ?
#
loop_
_entity_poly.entity_id
_entity_poly.type
_entity_poly.pdbx_seq_one_letter_code
_entity_poly.pdbx_strand_id
1 'polypeptide(L)'
;MSDSDDDRTVSRRTLLRASAGTAALSAIGSARADDGNERDDLARRFDRDCPDATIEPSMAHCEGASMEGCADDHPRTVALQSAVADALERRYPDVDALLEAGYKPYFDTLETGDDSWSHWLNPAFIGDGDLLEPERPESVLVDNETWRSIGVMFIATQDGTAVAPPAVYGEDAELCSPWHAHTGLPGRFAWWFYRQTYEGAAADGDLEFPCRTPCMLHVWTVDHPESVYAHDAPPREDRDVDPADEPTFDTDAVPGEDDLGWAALPEAVVPDELPADLAPFDPSGFDPFGIDLGL
;
A
#
# COMPACT_ATOMS: atom_id res chain seq x y z
N MET A 1 -23.11 -58.70 -31.60
CA MET A 1 -23.47 -59.05 -30.21
C MET A 1 -22.16 -59.10 -29.45
N SER A 2 -22.05 -58.22 -28.44
CA SER A 2 -21.16 -58.11 -27.27
C SER A 2 -20.04 -59.15 -27.06
N ASP A 3 -18.88 -58.90 -26.46
CA ASP A 3 -18.31 -57.83 -25.60
C ASP A 3 -16.78 -58.10 -25.59
N SER A 4 -15.89 -57.10 -25.74
CA SER A 4 -15.05 -56.49 -24.68
C SER A 4 -13.70 -57.20 -24.37
N ASP A 5 -12.79 -56.42 -23.78
CA ASP A 5 -11.41 -56.68 -23.32
C ASP A 5 -10.26 -56.44 -24.32
N ASP A 6 -9.10 -55.87 -23.98
CA ASP A 6 -8.64 -54.94 -22.94
C ASP A 6 -7.20 -54.55 -23.33
N ASP A 7 -6.73 -53.42 -22.80
CA ASP A 7 -5.37 -53.08 -22.40
C ASP A 7 -4.19 -52.81 -23.38
N ARG A 8 -3.73 -51.55 -23.27
CA ARG A 8 -2.34 -51.01 -23.17
C ARG A 8 -1.25 -51.48 -24.15
N THR A 9 -0.56 -50.51 -24.79
CA THR A 9 0.84 -50.10 -24.44
C THR A 9 1.51 -49.11 -25.42
N VAL A 10 2.19 -48.10 -24.82
CA VAL A 10 3.51 -47.51 -25.17
C VAL A 10 3.70 -46.55 -26.38
N SER A 11 3.86 -45.26 -26.03
CA SER A 11 4.91 -44.28 -26.36
C SER A 11 5.87 -44.53 -27.55
N ARG A 12 5.99 -43.54 -28.45
CA ARG A 12 7.17 -42.65 -28.66
C ARG A 12 7.13 -41.98 -30.05
N ARG A 13 7.36 -40.66 -30.04
CA ARG A 13 8.05 -39.83 -31.06
C ARG A 13 7.73 -40.04 -32.55
N THR A 14 7.19 -38.94 -33.10
CA THR A 14 7.58 -38.33 -34.38
C THR A 14 7.22 -39.09 -35.64
N LEU A 15 6.34 -38.49 -36.46
CA LEU A 15 6.59 -38.32 -37.89
C LEU A 15 5.74 -37.18 -38.45
N LEU A 16 6.45 -36.18 -38.96
CA LEU A 16 5.95 -35.00 -39.67
C LEU A 16 5.18 -35.38 -40.93
N ARG A 17 4.08 -34.66 -41.20
CA ARG A 17 3.63 -34.41 -42.58
C ARG A 17 3.16 -32.98 -42.73
N ALA A 18 4.04 -32.20 -43.35
CA ALA A 18 3.73 -30.92 -43.95
C ALA A 18 2.80 -31.12 -45.15
N SER A 19 1.81 -30.26 -45.29
CA SER A 19 1.19 -29.93 -46.57
C SER A 19 1.07 -28.42 -46.66
N ALA A 20 1.77 -27.90 -47.66
CA ALA A 20 1.93 -26.50 -47.99
C ALA A 20 0.61 -25.85 -48.45
N GLY A 21 0.44 -24.59 -48.06
CA GLY A 21 -0.56 -23.69 -48.59
C GLY A 21 -0.06 -22.25 -48.45
N THR A 22 0.74 -21.80 -49.41
CA THR A 22 1.18 -20.41 -49.54
C THR A 22 0.04 -19.53 -50.02
N ALA A 23 -0.35 -18.55 -49.21
CA ALA A 23 -0.91 -17.28 -49.67
C ALA A 23 -0.30 -16.17 -48.81
N ALA A 24 0.57 -15.39 -49.43
CA ALA A 24 1.18 -14.20 -48.87
C ALA A 24 0.18 -13.04 -48.92
N LEU A 25 0.03 -12.30 -47.82
CA LEU A 25 -0.07 -10.84 -47.85
C LEU A 25 0.56 -10.30 -46.56
N SER A 26 1.70 -9.64 -46.74
CA SER A 26 2.40 -8.88 -45.73
C SER A 26 1.51 -7.76 -45.21
N ALA A 27 1.21 -7.79 -43.92
CA ALA A 27 1.05 -6.58 -43.12
C ALA A 27 2.09 -6.70 -42.01
N ILE A 28 3.27 -6.11 -42.26
CA ILE A 28 4.18 -5.73 -41.18
C ILE A 28 3.46 -4.56 -40.51
N GLY A 29 2.57 -4.87 -39.59
CA GLY A 29 2.21 -3.95 -38.55
C GLY A 29 3.43 -3.87 -37.66
N SER A 30 4.23 -2.82 -37.84
CA SER A 30 5.09 -2.36 -36.77
C SER A 30 4.17 -2.00 -35.62
N ALA A 31 3.94 -2.97 -34.72
CA ALA A 31 3.55 -2.68 -33.37
C ALA A 31 4.68 -1.83 -32.82
N ARG A 32 4.50 -0.51 -32.87
CA ARG A 32 5.08 0.33 -31.85
C ARG A 32 4.46 -0.20 -30.56
N ALA A 33 5.30 -0.71 -29.67
CA ALA A 33 4.91 -0.84 -28.28
C ALA A 33 4.41 0.54 -27.86
N ASP A 34 3.11 0.64 -27.71
CA ASP A 34 2.46 1.76 -27.06
C ASP A 34 2.39 1.30 -25.61
N ASP A 35 3.35 1.73 -24.79
CA ASP A 35 3.46 1.48 -23.34
C ASP A 35 2.28 2.07 -22.54
N GLY A 36 1.15 2.38 -23.18
CA GLY A 36 0.02 3.11 -22.62
C GLY A 36 -1.24 2.28 -22.40
N ASN A 37 -1.32 1.01 -22.80
CA ASN A 37 -2.61 0.30 -22.83
C ASN A 37 -2.91 -0.58 -21.60
N GLU A 38 -1.92 -1.08 -20.87
CA GLU A 38 -2.15 -2.09 -19.81
C GLU A 38 -2.49 -1.48 -18.42
N ARG A 39 -1.86 -0.36 -18.03
CA ARG A 39 -2.30 0.45 -16.86
C ARG A 39 -3.71 1.00 -17.07
N ASP A 40 -4.02 1.44 -18.28
CA ASP A 40 -5.33 1.94 -18.69
C ASP A 40 -6.44 0.87 -18.65
N ASP A 41 -6.11 -0.39 -18.96
CA ASP A 41 -7.06 -1.51 -18.90
C ASP A 41 -7.36 -1.93 -17.44
N LEU A 42 -6.39 -1.81 -16.53
CA LEU A 42 -6.59 -2.03 -15.09
C LEU A 42 -7.35 -0.88 -14.43
N ALA A 43 -7.02 0.37 -14.74
CA ALA A 43 -7.79 1.55 -14.35
C ALA A 43 -9.25 1.42 -14.81
N ARG A 44 -9.50 1.00 -16.06
CA ARG A 44 -10.85 0.72 -16.57
C ARG A 44 -11.58 -0.43 -15.88
N ARG A 45 -10.89 -1.31 -15.16
CA ARG A 45 -11.48 -2.37 -14.31
C ARG A 45 -11.89 -1.81 -12.94
N PHE A 46 -11.18 -0.80 -12.44
CA PHE A 46 -11.31 -0.26 -11.09
C PHE A 46 -12.00 1.13 -11.00
N ASP A 47 -12.21 1.83 -12.12
CA ASP A 47 -12.66 3.23 -12.14
C ASP A 47 -14.01 3.48 -12.82
N ARG A 48 -14.83 2.44 -13.07
CA ARG A 48 -15.99 2.57 -13.97
C ARG A 48 -17.02 3.64 -13.61
N ASP A 49 -17.04 4.14 -12.37
CA ASP A 49 -17.98 5.18 -11.91
C ASP A 49 -17.33 6.23 -10.96
N CYS A 50 -16.00 6.42 -11.02
CA CYS A 50 -15.27 7.31 -10.10
C CYS A 50 -14.67 8.53 -10.85
N PRO A 51 -15.35 9.70 -10.90
CA PRO A 51 -14.90 10.84 -11.71
C PRO A 51 -13.61 11.51 -11.19
N ASP A 52 -13.32 11.41 -9.89
CA ASP A 52 -12.15 12.03 -9.25
C ASP A 52 -10.96 11.05 -9.12
N ALA A 53 -11.12 9.82 -9.61
CA ALA A 53 -10.10 8.79 -9.63
C ALA A 53 -8.96 9.12 -10.60
N THR A 54 -7.72 8.87 -10.19
CA THR A 54 -6.54 9.00 -11.06
C THR A 54 -5.72 7.71 -11.07
N ILE A 55 -4.96 7.51 -12.15
CA ILE A 55 -4.02 6.38 -12.26
C ILE A 55 -2.79 6.65 -11.41
N GLU A 56 -2.24 7.87 -11.48
CA GLU A 56 -1.10 8.28 -10.68
C GLU A 56 -1.52 8.63 -9.23
N PRO A 57 -0.58 8.66 -8.27
CA PRO A 57 -0.82 9.15 -6.92
C PRO A 57 -1.51 10.52 -6.94
N SER A 58 -2.57 10.65 -6.15
CA SER A 58 -3.35 11.88 -6.05
C SER A 58 -4.19 11.88 -4.77
N MET A 59 -4.46 13.08 -4.28
CA MET A 59 -5.23 13.32 -3.07
C MET A 59 -6.29 14.39 -3.30
N ALA A 60 -7.33 14.32 -2.49
CA ALA A 60 -8.31 15.38 -2.33
C ALA A 60 -8.51 15.69 -0.84
N HIS A 61 -8.65 16.97 -0.51
CA HIS A 61 -9.07 17.36 0.84
C HIS A 61 -10.42 16.74 1.17
N CYS A 62 -10.57 16.31 2.41
CA CYS A 62 -11.86 15.85 2.90
C CYS A 62 -12.87 16.99 3.02
N GLU A 63 -14.16 16.66 3.05
CA GLU A 63 -15.20 17.66 3.21
C GLU A 63 -15.02 18.40 4.54
N GLY A 64 -14.93 19.74 4.49
CA GLY A 64 -14.66 20.57 5.66
C GLY A 64 -13.20 20.53 6.16
N ALA A 65 -12.29 19.84 5.47
CA ALA A 65 -10.87 19.84 5.76
C ALA A 65 -10.19 21.10 5.16
N SER A 66 -9.19 21.62 5.86
CA SER A 66 -8.35 22.73 5.41
C SER A 66 -7.01 22.72 6.13
N MET A 67 -5.94 23.00 5.39
CA MET A 67 -4.61 23.23 5.95
C MET A 67 -4.31 24.72 6.19
N GLU A 68 -5.17 25.64 5.75
CA GLU A 68 -4.87 27.09 5.81
C GLU A 68 -4.64 27.61 7.24
N GLY A 69 -5.32 27.04 8.24
CA GLY A 69 -5.15 27.37 9.65
C GLY A 69 -4.09 26.51 10.37
N CYS A 70 -3.46 25.56 9.67
CA CYS A 70 -2.47 24.67 10.26
C CYS A 70 -1.12 25.38 10.44
N ALA A 71 -0.53 25.20 11.63
CA ALA A 71 0.80 25.67 11.96
C ALA A 71 1.50 24.64 12.86
N ASP A 72 2.74 24.33 12.53
CA ASP A 72 3.54 23.32 13.24
C ASP A 72 3.86 23.76 14.68
N ASP A 73 4.04 25.06 14.92
CA ASP A 73 4.31 25.64 16.23
C ASP A 73 3.05 25.91 17.07
N HIS A 74 1.86 25.60 16.54
CA HIS A 74 0.62 25.78 17.28
C HIS A 74 0.57 24.82 18.49
N PRO A 75 0.13 25.25 19.69
CA PRO A 75 0.18 24.40 20.89
C PRO A 75 -0.56 23.07 20.78
N ARG A 76 -1.63 23.01 19.97
CA ARG A 76 -2.38 21.77 19.72
C ARG A 76 -1.62 20.82 18.80
N THR A 77 -0.92 21.35 17.80
CA THR A 77 -0.04 20.57 16.91
C THR A 77 1.11 19.98 17.70
N VAL A 78 1.83 20.82 18.45
CA VAL A 78 2.95 20.38 19.30
C VAL A 78 2.50 19.32 20.31
N ALA A 79 1.33 19.50 20.93
CA ALA A 79 0.79 18.51 21.87
C ALA A 79 0.45 17.17 21.20
N LEU A 80 -0.15 17.20 20.00
CA LEU A 80 -0.45 16.00 19.23
C LEU A 80 0.84 15.28 18.82
N GLN A 81 1.78 16.00 18.21
CA GLN A 81 3.06 15.45 17.79
C GLN A 81 3.85 14.85 18.97
N SER A 82 3.88 15.54 20.12
CA SER A 82 4.53 15.01 21.33
C SER A 82 3.86 13.74 21.83
N ALA A 83 2.53 13.67 21.82
CA ALA A 83 1.81 12.48 22.26
C ALA A 83 2.04 11.29 21.31
N VAL A 84 2.13 11.55 20.00
CA VAL A 84 2.51 10.54 18.99
C VAL A 84 3.95 10.06 19.24
N ALA A 85 4.90 10.98 19.39
CA ALA A 85 6.30 10.63 19.69
C ALA A 85 6.43 9.79 20.96
N ASP A 86 5.73 10.16 22.03
CA ASP A 86 5.68 9.39 23.27
C ASP A 86 5.08 7.99 23.08
N ALA A 87 4.09 7.83 22.18
CA ALA A 87 3.49 6.54 21.88
C ALA A 87 4.42 5.64 21.06
N LEU A 88 5.05 6.20 20.02
CA LEU A 88 6.05 5.49 19.21
C LEU A 88 7.21 5.05 20.10
N GLU A 89 7.81 5.94 20.90
CA GLU A 89 8.96 5.58 21.75
C GLU A 89 8.61 4.46 22.77
N ARG A 90 7.43 4.51 23.39
CA ARG A 90 7.09 3.63 24.53
C ARG A 90 6.36 2.36 24.15
N ARG A 91 5.63 2.36 23.03
CA ARG A 91 4.73 1.25 22.66
C ARG A 91 5.02 0.69 21.28
N TYR A 92 5.42 1.53 20.33
CA TYR A 92 5.59 1.13 18.95
C TYR A 92 6.94 1.64 18.38
N PRO A 93 8.09 1.32 19.02
CA PRO A 93 9.37 1.90 18.61
C PRO A 93 9.90 1.37 17.26
N ASP A 94 9.49 0.15 16.89
CA ASP A 94 10.04 -0.61 15.78
C ASP A 94 9.08 -1.72 15.31
N VAL A 95 9.48 -2.41 14.25
CA VAL A 95 8.72 -3.51 13.61
C VAL A 95 8.37 -4.63 14.59
N ASP A 96 9.28 -4.99 15.50
CA ASP A 96 9.04 -6.01 16.53
C ASP A 96 7.81 -5.64 17.38
N ALA A 97 7.83 -4.43 17.94
CA ALA A 97 6.75 -3.94 18.79
C ALA A 97 5.42 -3.83 18.03
N LEU A 98 5.47 -3.44 16.74
CA LEU A 98 4.28 -3.37 15.88
C LEU A 98 3.66 -4.75 15.67
N LEU A 99 4.47 -5.76 15.36
CA LEU A 99 4.02 -7.14 15.18
C LEU A 99 3.39 -7.69 16.47
N GLU A 100 4.02 -7.46 17.62
CA GLU A 100 3.49 -7.84 18.93
C GLU A 100 2.15 -7.16 19.25
N ALA A 101 2.01 -5.88 18.87
CA ALA A 101 0.79 -5.10 19.04
C ALA A 101 -0.31 -5.43 18.02
N GLY A 102 -0.04 -6.34 17.07
CA GLY A 102 -1.03 -6.82 16.09
C GLY A 102 -1.17 -5.95 14.85
N TYR A 103 -0.25 -5.01 14.62
CA TYR A 103 -0.18 -4.28 13.36
C TYR A 103 0.16 -5.22 12.20
N LYS A 104 -0.34 -4.87 11.02
CA LYS A 104 -0.16 -5.61 9.77
C LYS A 104 0.58 -4.74 8.76
N PRO A 105 1.63 -5.27 8.11
CA PRO A 105 2.35 -4.53 7.09
C PRO A 105 1.41 -4.16 5.94
N TYR A 106 1.50 -2.90 5.56
CA TYR A 106 0.87 -2.28 4.40
C TYR A 106 2.00 -1.58 3.64
N PHE A 107 2.65 -2.31 2.75
CA PHE A 107 3.59 -1.67 1.84
C PHE A 107 2.78 -0.94 0.76
N ASP A 108 3.09 0.33 0.50
CA ASP A 108 2.42 1.13 -0.52
C ASP A 108 2.74 0.58 -1.91
N THR A 109 1.89 -0.33 -2.34
CA THR A 109 2.12 -1.06 -3.58
C THR A 109 1.62 -0.26 -4.78
N LEU A 110 2.32 -0.38 -5.91
CA LEU A 110 2.05 0.35 -7.16
C LEU A 110 2.43 1.84 -7.13
N GLU A 111 2.98 2.36 -6.03
CA GLU A 111 3.57 3.69 -6.05
C GLU A 111 4.79 3.72 -6.96
N THR A 112 4.91 4.82 -7.70
CA THR A 112 6.07 5.11 -8.55
C THR A 112 6.78 6.28 -7.87
N GLY A 113 7.67 6.02 -6.92
CA GLY A 113 8.17 7.05 -6.01
C GLY A 113 9.13 6.54 -4.94
N ASP A 114 9.10 7.17 -3.77
CA ASP A 114 9.92 6.82 -2.61
C ASP A 114 9.33 5.62 -1.85
N ASP A 115 9.92 4.44 -2.03
CA ASP A 115 9.57 3.19 -1.34
C ASP A 115 10.34 3.00 -0.03
N SER A 116 11.00 4.04 0.48
CA SER A 116 11.81 3.97 1.69
C SER A 116 11.02 3.96 3.00
N TRP A 117 9.69 3.99 2.95
CA TRP A 117 8.83 3.91 4.13
C TRP A 117 7.61 3.03 3.87
N SER A 118 6.92 2.63 4.93
CA SER A 118 5.73 1.79 4.84
C SER A 118 4.71 2.14 5.90
N HIS A 119 3.44 1.88 5.60
CA HIS A 119 2.39 1.92 6.60
C HIS A 119 2.24 0.56 7.27
N TRP A 120 1.82 0.59 8.53
CA TRP A 120 1.51 -0.58 9.32
C TRP A 120 0.16 -0.33 9.96
N LEU A 121 -0.85 -1.13 9.60
CA LEU A 121 -2.25 -0.91 9.97
C LEU A 121 -2.69 -1.84 11.10
N ASN A 122 -3.44 -1.34 12.07
CA ASN A 122 -4.00 -2.17 13.14
C ASN A 122 -5.50 -2.42 12.92
N PRO A 123 -5.90 -3.65 12.55
CA PRO A 123 -7.33 -3.98 12.36
C PRO A 123 -8.19 -3.81 13.62
N ALA A 124 -7.60 -3.83 14.81
CA ALA A 124 -8.35 -3.64 16.05
C ALA A 124 -8.64 -2.16 16.36
N PHE A 125 -7.92 -1.22 15.73
CA PHE A 125 -8.09 0.22 15.94
C PHE A 125 -8.87 0.85 14.79
N ILE A 126 -8.74 0.31 13.57
CA ILE A 126 -9.52 0.76 12.42
C ILE A 126 -11.02 0.52 12.68
N GLY A 127 -11.78 1.61 12.70
CA GLY A 127 -13.23 1.58 12.86
C GLY A 127 -13.74 1.44 14.29
N ASP A 128 -12.87 1.48 15.31
CA ASP A 128 -13.29 1.37 16.71
C ASP A 128 -13.94 2.65 17.28
N GLY A 129 -13.81 3.75 16.54
CA GLY A 129 -14.44 5.05 16.80
C GLY A 129 -13.58 6.04 17.59
N ASP A 130 -12.41 5.65 18.08
CA ASP A 130 -11.48 6.52 18.82
C ASP A 130 -10.57 7.30 17.84
N LEU A 131 -11.14 8.31 17.16
CA LEU A 131 -10.41 9.11 16.17
C LEU A 131 -9.42 10.09 16.82
N LEU A 132 -8.25 10.29 16.18
CA LEU A 132 -7.15 11.16 16.69
C LEU A 132 -6.66 10.73 18.07
N GLU A 133 -6.54 9.43 18.34
CA GLU A 133 -6.00 8.88 19.59
C GLU A 133 -4.52 8.46 19.43
N PRO A 134 -3.55 9.27 19.89
CA PRO A 134 -2.13 9.00 19.67
C PRO A 134 -1.64 7.70 20.31
N GLU A 135 -2.29 7.19 21.36
CA GLU A 135 -1.88 5.93 21.99
C GLU A 135 -2.32 4.67 21.22
N ARG A 136 -3.24 4.82 20.27
CA ARG A 136 -3.86 3.74 19.48
C ARG A 136 -4.07 4.16 18.02
N PRO A 137 -3.02 4.60 17.31
CA PRO A 137 -3.16 5.08 15.94
C PRO A 137 -3.55 3.92 15.02
N GLU A 138 -4.46 4.16 14.08
CA GLU A 138 -4.88 3.16 13.12
C GLU A 138 -3.73 2.70 12.21
N SER A 139 -2.78 3.58 11.95
CA SER A 139 -1.56 3.31 11.21
C SER A 139 -0.32 3.86 11.92
N VAL A 140 0.75 3.08 11.93
CA VAL A 140 2.12 3.55 12.22
C VAL A 140 2.93 3.60 10.93
N LEU A 141 3.80 4.59 10.81
CA LEU A 141 4.66 4.81 9.64
C LEU A 141 6.07 4.38 10.00
N VAL A 142 6.68 3.53 9.19
CA VAL A 142 7.98 2.90 9.46
C VAL A 142 8.95 3.27 8.37
N ASP A 143 10.16 3.66 8.76
CA ASP A 143 11.27 3.80 7.84
C ASP A 143 11.82 2.41 7.47
N ASN A 144 11.85 2.11 6.17
CA ASN A 144 12.19 0.76 5.71
C ASN A 144 13.69 0.46 5.82
N GLU A 145 14.57 1.47 5.90
CA GLU A 145 16.00 1.23 6.15
C GLU A 145 16.24 0.89 7.62
N THR A 146 15.80 1.75 8.52
CA THR A 146 16.12 1.64 9.96
C THR A 146 15.15 0.74 10.72
N TRP A 147 13.99 0.43 10.14
CA TRP A 147 12.89 -0.32 10.76
C TRP A 147 12.29 0.37 11.99
N ARG A 148 12.55 1.67 12.13
CA ARG A 148 12.03 2.52 13.22
C ARG A 148 10.71 3.14 12.81
N SER A 149 9.83 3.31 13.79
CA SER A 149 8.62 4.10 13.59
C SER A 149 8.95 5.59 13.58
N ILE A 150 8.47 6.30 12.55
CA ILE A 150 8.81 7.70 12.25
C ILE A 150 7.59 8.65 12.21
N GLY A 151 6.39 8.09 12.33
CA GLY A 151 5.14 8.84 12.33
C GLY A 151 3.93 7.94 12.48
N VAL A 152 2.75 8.54 12.39
CA VAL A 152 1.47 7.82 12.37
C VAL A 152 0.57 8.38 11.28
N MET A 153 -0.38 7.57 10.85
CA MET A 153 -1.51 8.03 10.06
C MET A 153 -2.80 7.62 10.76
N PHE A 154 -3.65 8.60 11.06
CA PHE A 154 -5.00 8.35 11.56
C PHE A 154 -5.96 8.09 10.42
N ILE A 155 -6.95 7.21 10.62
CA ILE A 155 -7.93 6.85 9.59
C ILE A 155 -9.35 7.09 10.13
N ALA A 156 -10.07 8.06 9.57
CA ALA A 156 -11.41 8.44 9.99
C ALA A 156 -12.47 7.42 9.57
N THR A 157 -12.58 6.35 10.35
CA THR A 157 -13.57 5.28 10.17
C THR A 157 -14.30 4.97 11.47
N GLN A 158 -15.53 4.48 11.35
CA GLN A 158 -16.33 3.94 12.45
C GLN A 158 -17.15 2.77 11.92
N ASP A 159 -17.12 1.63 12.61
CA ASP A 159 -17.80 0.39 12.19
C ASP A 159 -17.47 0.01 10.73
N GLY A 160 -16.19 0.15 10.35
CA GLY A 160 -15.69 -0.11 8.99
C GLY A 160 -16.15 0.88 7.92
N THR A 161 -16.84 1.96 8.29
CA THR A 161 -17.36 2.98 7.36
C THR A 161 -16.61 4.29 7.53
N ALA A 162 -16.31 4.98 6.42
CA ALA A 162 -15.71 6.31 6.48
C ALA A 162 -16.64 7.32 7.17
N VAL A 163 -16.09 8.14 8.06
CA VAL A 163 -16.83 9.19 8.79
C VAL A 163 -16.18 10.55 8.58
N ALA A 164 -16.90 11.62 8.95
CA ALA A 164 -16.34 12.97 8.91
C ALA A 164 -15.19 13.08 9.92
N PRO A 165 -13.99 13.50 9.49
CA PRO A 165 -12.84 13.59 10.39
C PRO A 165 -12.98 14.78 11.36
N PRO A 166 -12.52 14.64 12.60
CA PRO A 166 -12.41 15.77 13.54
C PRO A 166 -11.27 16.72 13.13
N ALA A 167 -11.46 18.03 13.31
CA ALA A 167 -10.35 18.97 13.19
C ALA A 167 -9.31 18.72 14.28
N VAL A 168 -8.03 18.99 13.99
CA VAL A 168 -6.98 18.99 15.03
C VAL A 168 -7.26 20.14 16.00
N TYR A 169 -7.61 21.31 15.47
CA TYR A 169 -8.04 22.47 16.25
C TYR A 169 -8.77 23.51 15.40
N GLY A 170 -9.35 24.49 16.10
CA GLY A 170 -9.92 25.69 15.48
C GLY A 170 -11.30 25.48 14.87
N GLU A 171 -11.89 26.60 14.47
CA GLU A 171 -13.12 26.70 13.70
C GLU A 171 -12.93 27.82 12.66
N ASP A 172 -13.75 27.82 11.60
CA ASP A 172 -13.73 28.84 10.54
C ASP A 172 -12.32 29.13 9.99
N ALA A 173 -11.83 30.37 10.14
CA ALA A 173 -10.54 30.82 9.59
C ALA A 173 -9.31 30.33 10.38
N GLU A 174 -9.50 29.80 11.58
CA GLU A 174 -8.42 29.20 12.40
C GLU A 174 -8.44 27.66 12.33
N LEU A 175 -9.33 27.10 11.51
CA LEU A 175 -9.50 25.66 11.36
C LEU A 175 -8.23 25.02 10.81
N CYS A 176 -7.67 24.10 11.59
CA CYS A 176 -6.68 23.15 11.13
C CYS A 176 -7.29 21.75 11.09
N SER A 177 -7.51 21.27 9.87
CA SER A 177 -8.06 19.97 9.56
C SER A 177 -7.33 19.42 8.33
N PRO A 178 -6.09 18.92 8.47
CA PRO A 178 -5.24 18.53 7.35
C PRO A 178 -5.59 17.15 6.76
N TRP A 179 -6.84 16.72 6.93
CA TRP A 179 -7.33 15.45 6.44
C TRP A 179 -7.50 15.42 4.92
N HIS A 180 -7.06 14.34 4.32
CA HIS A 180 -7.19 14.11 2.89
C HIS A 180 -7.59 12.66 2.62
N ALA A 181 -8.11 12.39 1.43
CA ALA A 181 -8.36 11.05 0.94
C ALA A 181 -7.53 10.82 -0.31
N HIS A 182 -6.98 9.62 -0.46
CA HIS A 182 -6.28 9.22 -1.68
C HIS A 182 -7.33 8.90 -2.74
N THR A 183 -7.20 9.54 -3.90
CA THR A 183 -8.03 9.29 -5.09
C THR A 183 -7.23 8.61 -6.20
N GLY A 184 -5.90 8.59 -6.08
CA GLY A 184 -5.00 7.83 -6.95
C GLY A 184 -5.11 6.32 -6.75
N LEU A 185 -4.84 5.58 -7.83
CA LEU A 185 -4.87 4.13 -7.87
C LEU A 185 -3.97 3.48 -6.79
N PRO A 186 -2.73 3.93 -6.53
CA PRO A 186 -1.86 3.27 -5.53
C PRO A 186 -2.48 3.26 -4.13
N GLY A 187 -2.86 4.44 -3.61
CA GLY A 187 -3.50 4.54 -2.30
C GLY A 187 -4.85 3.83 -2.20
N ARG A 188 -5.68 3.88 -3.24
CA ARG A 188 -6.97 3.16 -3.29
C ARG A 188 -6.79 1.65 -3.34
N PHE A 189 -5.82 1.19 -4.13
CA PHE A 189 -5.51 -0.23 -4.28
C PHE A 189 -4.95 -0.80 -3.00
N ALA A 190 -3.99 -0.12 -2.38
CA ALA A 190 -3.42 -0.55 -1.13
C ALA A 190 -4.51 -0.65 -0.04
N TRP A 191 -5.41 0.34 0.08
CA TRP A 191 -6.55 0.27 1.02
C TRP A 191 -7.50 -0.90 0.72
N TRP A 192 -7.84 -1.11 -0.54
CA TRP A 192 -8.66 -2.26 -0.94
C TRP A 192 -7.98 -3.60 -0.62
N PHE A 193 -6.69 -3.72 -0.90
CA PHE A 193 -5.88 -4.92 -0.63
C PHE A 193 -5.83 -5.22 0.87
N TYR A 194 -5.61 -4.21 1.70
CA TYR A 194 -5.66 -4.34 3.16
C TYR A 194 -6.97 -4.95 3.63
N ARG A 195 -8.10 -4.38 3.20
CA ARG A 195 -9.43 -4.84 3.61
C ARG A 195 -9.73 -6.25 3.12
N GLN A 196 -9.31 -6.59 1.90
CA GLN A 196 -9.45 -7.92 1.35
C GLN A 196 -8.69 -8.95 2.19
N THR A 197 -7.47 -8.61 2.58
CA THR A 197 -6.51 -9.52 3.22
C THR A 197 -6.75 -9.67 4.71
N TYR A 198 -6.96 -8.57 5.43
CA TYR A 198 -6.90 -8.54 6.89
C TYR A 198 -8.24 -8.31 7.59
N GLU A 199 -9.23 -7.69 6.93
CA GLU A 199 -10.56 -7.50 7.51
C GLU A 199 -11.53 -8.65 7.19
N GLY A 200 -11.11 -9.61 6.36
CA GLY A 200 -11.98 -10.71 5.92
C GLY A 200 -13.20 -10.25 5.12
N ALA A 201 -13.27 -8.98 4.70
CA ALA A 201 -14.37 -8.43 3.91
C ALA A 201 -14.56 -9.13 2.56
N ALA A 202 -13.53 -9.86 2.09
CA ALA A 202 -13.61 -10.75 0.94
C ALA A 202 -14.38 -12.05 1.21
N ALA A 203 -14.48 -12.52 2.46
CA ALA A 203 -15.23 -13.73 2.81
C ALA A 203 -16.75 -13.56 2.61
N ASP A 204 -17.23 -12.30 2.62
CA ASP A 204 -18.62 -11.93 2.29
C ASP A 204 -18.84 -11.66 0.78
N GLY A 205 -17.78 -11.73 -0.04
CA GLY A 205 -17.87 -11.86 -1.50
C GLY A 205 -17.97 -10.58 -2.33
N ASP A 206 -18.16 -9.39 -1.74
CA ASP A 206 -18.49 -8.15 -2.48
C ASP A 206 -17.67 -6.92 -2.03
N LEU A 207 -16.35 -7.07 -1.83
CA LEU A 207 -15.51 -5.89 -1.59
C LEU A 207 -15.31 -5.09 -2.89
N GLU A 208 -16.18 -4.11 -3.13
CA GLU A 208 -16.06 -3.17 -4.24
C GLU A 208 -14.77 -2.36 -4.13
N PHE A 209 -14.14 -2.10 -5.29
CA PHE A 209 -12.98 -1.22 -5.34
C PHE A 209 -13.43 0.22 -5.09
N PRO A 210 -12.86 0.91 -4.09
CA PRO A 210 -13.37 2.20 -3.65
C PRO A 210 -13.00 3.30 -4.64
N CYS A 211 -13.79 4.37 -4.75
CA CYS A 211 -13.41 5.57 -5.52
C CYS A 211 -12.36 6.44 -4.83
N ARG A 212 -12.20 6.29 -3.51
CA ARG A 212 -11.24 7.01 -2.66
C ARG A 212 -11.07 6.28 -1.33
N THR A 213 -9.98 6.52 -0.62
CA THR A 213 -9.82 6.04 0.75
C THR A 213 -10.74 6.81 1.73
N PRO A 214 -10.90 6.33 2.98
CA PRO A 214 -11.37 7.17 4.08
C PRO A 214 -10.45 8.39 4.27
N CYS A 215 -10.90 9.37 5.05
CA CYS A 215 -10.05 10.49 5.38
C CYS A 215 -8.88 10.04 6.26
N MET A 216 -7.68 10.45 5.87
CA MET A 216 -6.41 10.12 6.49
C MET A 216 -5.69 11.39 6.93
N LEU A 217 -4.95 11.30 8.04
CA LEU A 217 -4.13 12.39 8.56
C LEU A 217 -2.80 11.85 9.04
N HIS A 218 -1.73 12.26 8.38
CA HIS A 218 -0.35 11.96 8.77
C HIS A 218 0.10 12.89 9.90
N VAL A 219 0.88 12.36 10.84
CA VAL A 219 1.62 13.13 11.85
C VAL A 219 3.03 12.57 11.97
N TRP A 220 4.02 13.36 11.57
CA TRP A 220 5.43 12.98 11.61
C TRP A 220 6.08 13.35 12.95
N THR A 221 6.94 12.47 13.47
CA THR A 221 7.76 12.77 14.67
C THR A 221 9.19 13.16 14.32
N VAL A 222 9.58 12.93 13.06
CA VAL A 222 10.81 13.44 12.44
C VAL A 222 10.49 14.80 11.81
N ASP A 223 11.46 15.71 11.82
CA ASP A 223 11.32 17.03 11.21
C ASP A 223 11.01 16.88 9.71
N HIS A 224 9.98 17.58 9.25
CA HIS A 224 9.52 17.52 7.86
C HIS A 224 9.56 18.94 7.25
N PRO A 225 10.18 19.16 6.08
CA PRO A 225 10.36 20.49 5.50
C PRO A 225 9.04 21.19 5.12
N GLU A 226 8.01 20.43 4.78
CA GLU A 226 6.68 20.97 4.44
C GLU A 226 5.80 21.26 5.65
N SER A 227 5.53 20.26 6.49
CA SER A 227 4.77 20.38 7.74
C SER A 227 4.81 19.06 8.49
N VAL A 228 4.56 19.08 9.79
CA VAL A 228 4.26 17.87 10.58
C VAL A 228 3.11 17.03 10.01
N TYR A 229 2.20 17.65 9.24
CA TYR A 229 1.05 17.00 8.60
C TYR A 229 1.27 16.69 7.11
N ALA A 230 2.51 16.76 6.63
CA ALA A 230 2.83 16.45 5.24
C ALA A 230 2.34 15.05 4.86
N HIS A 231 1.91 14.90 3.61
CA HIS A 231 1.42 13.62 3.11
C HIS A 231 2.56 12.63 2.90
N ASP A 232 3.61 13.05 2.21
CA ASP A 232 4.80 12.23 1.99
C ASP A 232 5.67 12.18 3.25
N ALA A 233 6.53 11.16 3.33
CA ALA A 233 7.50 11.04 4.40
C ALA A 233 8.61 12.10 4.28
N PRO A 234 9.25 12.48 5.42
CA PRO A 234 10.40 13.39 5.39
C PRO A 234 11.47 12.85 4.43
N PRO A 235 12.28 13.70 3.78
CA PRO A 235 13.39 13.22 2.95
C PRO A 235 14.29 12.26 3.71
N ARG A 236 14.85 11.23 3.04
CA ARG A 236 15.68 10.21 3.70
C ARG A 236 16.87 10.83 4.43
N GLU A 237 17.46 11.90 3.91
CA GLU A 237 18.54 12.63 4.59
C GLU A 237 18.14 13.27 5.93
N ASP A 238 16.85 13.48 6.18
CA ASP A 238 16.33 14.08 7.40
C ASP A 238 15.89 13.00 8.43
N ARG A 239 15.83 11.72 8.02
CA ARG A 239 15.49 10.56 8.88
C ARG A 239 16.72 9.97 9.59
N ASP A 240 17.54 10.81 10.23
CA ASP A 240 18.77 10.39 10.91
C ASP A 240 18.44 9.71 12.27
N VAL A 241 17.97 8.47 12.20
CA VAL A 241 17.62 7.63 13.36
C VAL A 241 18.50 6.39 13.38
N ASP A 242 18.99 6.02 14.56
CA ASP A 242 19.71 4.76 14.72
C ASP A 242 18.79 3.56 14.36
N PRO A 243 19.28 2.58 13.59
CA PRO A 243 18.51 1.38 13.27
C PRO A 243 17.91 0.69 14.50
N ALA A 244 16.83 -0.05 14.28
CA ALA A 244 16.26 -0.94 15.27
C ALA A 244 17.29 -1.94 15.80
N ASP A 245 17.05 -2.44 17.01
CA ASP A 245 17.83 -3.57 17.54
C ASP A 245 17.57 -4.83 16.69
N GLU A 246 18.39 -5.86 16.89
CA GLU A 246 18.22 -7.15 16.21
C GLU A 246 16.79 -7.69 16.42
N PRO A 247 16.04 -7.98 15.33
CA PRO A 247 14.67 -8.46 15.42
C PRO A 247 14.56 -9.74 16.24
N THR A 248 13.51 -9.85 17.05
CA THR A 248 13.25 -11.02 17.90
C THR A 248 12.46 -12.12 17.21
N PHE A 249 11.86 -11.82 16.05
CA PHE A 249 11.24 -12.81 15.18
C PHE A 249 12.27 -13.48 14.24
N ASP A 250 11.87 -14.61 13.65
CA ASP A 250 12.73 -15.40 12.77
C ASP A 250 12.94 -14.70 11.42
N THR A 251 14.09 -14.03 11.25
CA THR A 251 14.53 -13.38 10.02
C THR A 251 16.06 -13.35 9.95
N ASP A 252 16.60 -13.38 8.72
CA ASP A 252 18.03 -13.19 8.46
C ASP A 252 18.35 -11.73 8.09
N ALA A 253 17.34 -10.86 7.94
CA ALA A 253 17.50 -9.46 7.55
C ALA A 253 17.90 -8.59 8.74
N VAL A 254 18.75 -7.59 8.50
CA VAL A 254 19.33 -6.72 9.53
C VAL A 254 18.88 -5.26 9.33
N PRO A 255 18.21 -4.62 10.31
CA PRO A 255 17.88 -3.21 10.26
C PRO A 255 19.11 -2.33 9.98
N GLY A 256 19.01 -1.41 9.02
CA GLY A 256 20.09 -0.54 8.55
C GLY A 256 21.03 -1.17 7.52
N GLU A 257 20.92 -2.47 7.24
CA GLU A 257 21.65 -3.16 6.16
C GLU A 257 20.71 -3.68 5.07
N ASP A 258 19.55 -4.20 5.47
CA ASP A 258 18.51 -4.74 4.58
C ASP A 258 17.21 -3.93 4.71
N ASP A 259 16.63 -3.55 3.57
CA ASP A 259 15.35 -2.84 3.56
C ASP A 259 14.21 -3.75 4.03
N LEU A 260 13.30 -3.17 4.81
CA LEU A 260 12.07 -3.80 5.26
C LEU A 260 11.17 -4.09 4.07
N GLY A 261 10.81 -5.36 3.91
CA GLY A 261 9.89 -5.83 2.88
C GLY A 261 9.31 -7.19 3.24
N TRP A 262 8.44 -7.73 2.38
CA TRP A 262 7.77 -9.02 2.62
C TRP A 262 8.73 -10.17 2.95
N ALA A 263 9.92 -10.21 2.34
CA ALA A 263 10.92 -11.24 2.57
C ALA A 263 11.63 -11.12 3.94
N ALA A 264 11.63 -9.93 4.53
CA ALA A 264 12.22 -9.68 5.84
C ALA A 264 11.26 -10.03 6.99
N LEU A 265 9.97 -10.26 6.70
CA LEU A 265 8.92 -10.49 7.69
C LEU A 265 8.64 -11.97 7.95
N PRO A 266 8.12 -12.33 9.15
CA PRO A 266 7.78 -13.72 9.44
C PRO A 266 6.60 -14.19 8.59
N GLU A 267 6.64 -15.43 8.11
CA GLU A 267 5.61 -16.01 7.22
C GLU A 267 4.17 -15.83 7.75
N ALA A 268 3.99 -15.81 9.07
CA ALA A 268 2.68 -15.69 9.71
C ALA A 268 1.98 -14.33 9.50
N VAL A 269 2.70 -13.29 9.07
CA VAL A 269 2.13 -11.96 8.78
C VAL A 269 2.19 -11.58 7.30
N VAL A 270 2.87 -12.39 6.49
CA VAL A 270 2.90 -12.24 5.04
C VAL A 270 1.60 -12.82 4.47
N PRO A 271 0.88 -12.10 3.59
CA PRO A 271 -0.35 -12.61 3.01
C PRO A 271 -0.08 -13.71 1.97
N ASP A 272 -1.05 -14.61 1.79
CA ASP A 272 -0.97 -15.74 0.85
C ASP A 272 -0.80 -15.28 -0.62
N GLU A 273 -1.40 -14.14 -0.97
CA GLU A 273 -1.25 -13.48 -2.27
C GLU A 273 -0.66 -12.08 -2.03
N LEU A 274 0.46 -11.78 -2.69
CA LEU A 274 1.07 -10.45 -2.60
C LEU A 274 0.38 -9.48 -3.56
N PRO A 275 0.47 -8.17 -3.30
CA PRO A 275 0.00 -7.13 -4.22
C PRO A 275 0.48 -7.31 -5.67
N ALA A 276 1.74 -7.71 -5.85
CA ALA A 276 2.33 -7.98 -7.16
C ALA A 276 1.71 -9.18 -7.89
N ASP A 277 1.11 -10.13 -7.17
CA ASP A 277 0.41 -11.28 -7.76
C ASP A 277 -0.99 -10.88 -8.28
N LEU A 278 -1.64 -9.93 -7.60
CA LEU A 278 -2.98 -9.44 -7.91
C LEU A 278 -2.97 -8.38 -9.02
N ALA A 279 -1.92 -7.58 -9.05
CA ALA A 279 -1.66 -6.55 -10.03
C ALA A 279 -0.21 -6.73 -10.51
N PRO A 280 0.06 -7.68 -11.45
CA PRO A 280 1.39 -7.96 -11.97
C PRO A 280 1.89 -6.78 -12.80
N PHE A 281 2.37 -5.77 -12.10
CA PHE A 281 3.16 -4.69 -12.64
C PHE A 281 4.56 -4.84 -12.07
N ASP A 282 5.53 -4.92 -12.96
CA ASP A 282 6.91 -4.67 -12.60
C ASP A 282 7.23 -3.20 -12.91
N PRO A 283 7.39 -2.33 -11.90
CA PRO A 283 7.75 -0.93 -12.12
C PRO A 283 9.20 -0.75 -12.64
N SER A 284 10.02 -1.80 -12.63
CA SER A 284 11.42 -1.80 -13.07
C SER A 284 11.66 -2.43 -14.46
N GLY A 285 10.65 -3.10 -15.04
CA GLY A 285 10.75 -3.76 -16.34
C GLY A 285 11.56 -5.07 -16.35
N PHE A 286 11.66 -5.76 -15.23
CA PHE A 286 12.40 -7.01 -15.03
C PHE A 286 11.50 -8.27 -15.04
N ASP A 287 11.29 -8.87 -16.21
CA ASP A 287 10.60 -10.17 -16.35
C ASP A 287 11.28 -11.28 -15.49
N PRO A 288 10.63 -11.80 -14.43
CA PRO A 288 11.21 -12.82 -13.55
C PRO A 288 11.32 -14.20 -14.22
N PHE A 289 10.76 -14.38 -15.44
CA PHE A 289 10.85 -15.62 -16.20
C PHE A 289 11.90 -15.61 -17.31
N GLY A 290 12.63 -14.51 -17.50
CA GLY A 290 13.80 -14.45 -18.38
C GLY A 290 13.56 -15.00 -19.77
N ILE A 291 12.40 -14.73 -20.38
CA ILE A 291 12.19 -15.06 -21.79
C ILE A 291 12.70 -13.88 -22.62
N ASP A 292 13.97 -13.96 -23.00
CA ASP A 292 14.56 -13.15 -24.07
C ASP A 292 13.82 -13.43 -25.39
N LEU A 293 12.75 -12.67 -25.63
CA LEU A 293 12.14 -12.53 -26.95
C LEU A 293 12.96 -11.53 -27.75
N GLY A 294 14.18 -11.94 -28.08
CA GLY A 294 15.16 -11.14 -28.82
C GLY A 294 14.53 -10.38 -29.99
N LEU A 295 14.67 -9.06 -29.92
CA LEU A 295 14.51 -8.12 -31.04
C LEU A 295 15.81 -7.36 -31.23
#